data_AF-A0A5F1YU44-F1
#
_entry.id   AF-A0A5F1YU44-F1
#
_cell.length_a   1.000
_cell.length_b   1.000
_cell.length_c   1.000
_cell.angle_alpha   90.00
_cell.angle_beta   90.00
_cell.angle_gamma   90.00
#
_symmetry.space_group_name_H-M   'P 1'
#
loop_
_entity.id
_entity.type
_entity.pdbx_description
1 polymer ?
#
loop_
_entity_poly.entity_id
_entity_poly.type
_entity_poly.pdbx_seq_one_letter_code
_entity_poly.pdbx_strand_id
1 'polypeptide(L)'
;MKIKKSIFFAVILLGNMCVSVPRQTLSTENPEVNRHRSAKLLSAFFGLDNALPFRSVALWRSAPGQDGMPLVFSHEIDPKTLDISDFQILTSKGEIHFPSFATFAPALEAFELRTVLLIGEFGNFPENEPKEITIVGELKSRDGQNFIGQKIRITPLNEGPYISYAEYFDFGRSYPYNESERGNDCPRSRTALVVRIVWAGGVRALDGRELGNNDLKKFRIQMTSGKKNWVTSPFQIADTDDNDNNVDLCISENGIPKSVEVDANTAIDPRGDANPFTKKEILSRW
;
A
#
# COMPACT_ATOMS: atom_id res chain seq x y z
N MET A 1 -17.21 -0.94 68.40
CA MET A 1 -16.81 0.37 67.85
C MET A 1 -15.90 0.13 66.65
N LYS A 2 -16.13 0.86 65.55
CA LYS A 2 -15.89 0.49 64.13
C LYS A 2 -14.46 0.04 63.77
N ILE A 3 -14.37 -1.10 63.08
CA ILE A 3 -13.19 -1.57 62.33
C ILE A 3 -13.03 -0.68 61.10
N LYS A 4 -11.93 0.08 61.02
CA LYS A 4 -11.57 0.87 59.83
C LYS A 4 -11.08 -0.07 58.74
N LYS A 5 -11.84 -0.18 57.64
CA LYS A 5 -11.39 -0.82 56.39
C LYS A 5 -10.33 0.06 55.74
N SER A 6 -9.11 -0.45 55.58
CA SER A 6 -8.11 0.12 54.69
C SER A 6 -8.59 -0.01 53.25
N ILE A 7 -8.75 1.11 52.56
CA ILE A 7 -8.93 1.16 51.11
C ILE A 7 -7.54 1.32 50.51
N PHE A 8 -7.01 0.24 49.95
CA PHE A 8 -5.80 0.27 49.13
C PHE A 8 -6.20 0.82 47.76
N PHE A 9 -5.83 2.06 47.44
CA PHE A 9 -5.91 2.56 46.07
C PHE A 9 -4.82 1.85 45.27
N ALA A 10 -5.21 0.83 44.50
CA ALA A 10 -4.36 0.30 43.44
C ALA A 10 -4.30 1.37 42.34
N VAL A 11 -3.21 2.13 42.32
CA VAL A 11 -2.84 2.94 41.15
C VAL A 11 -2.51 1.93 40.05
N ILE A 12 -3.47 1.68 39.16
CA ILE A 12 -3.21 0.99 37.91
C ILE A 12 -2.41 1.98 37.07
N LEU A 13 -1.09 1.85 37.11
CA LEU A 13 -0.23 2.42 36.08
C LEU A 13 -0.68 1.77 34.77
N LEU A 14 -1.48 2.49 33.97
CA LEU A 14 -1.70 2.18 32.57
C LEU A 14 -0.36 2.38 31.87
N GLY A 15 0.52 1.39 31.99
CA GLY A 15 1.70 1.30 31.17
C GLY A 15 1.23 1.36 29.72
N ASN A 16 1.70 2.37 28.99
CA ASN A 16 1.81 2.35 27.54
C ASN A 16 2.61 1.10 27.17
N MET A 17 1.97 -0.06 27.18
CA MET A 17 2.56 -1.29 26.69
C MET A 17 2.72 -1.07 25.20
N CYS A 18 3.99 -0.93 24.78
CA CYS A 18 4.39 -0.97 23.38
C CYS A 18 3.59 -2.03 22.66
N VAL A 19 2.68 -1.61 21.78
CA VAL A 19 2.32 -2.46 20.65
C VAL A 19 3.65 -2.66 19.93
N SER A 20 4.14 -3.90 19.90
CA SER A 20 5.40 -4.21 19.21
C SER A 20 5.29 -3.70 17.78
N VAL A 21 6.21 -2.81 17.38
CA VAL A 21 6.29 -2.38 15.98
C VAL A 21 6.43 -3.65 15.14
N PRO A 22 5.52 -3.88 14.17
CA PRO A 22 5.55 -5.10 13.37
C PRO A 22 6.90 -5.18 12.66
N ARG A 23 7.45 -6.40 12.58
CA ARG A 23 8.74 -6.62 11.93
C ARG A 23 8.59 -6.32 10.44
N GLN A 24 9.36 -5.37 9.95
CA GLN A 24 9.46 -5.01 8.54
C GLN A 24 10.62 -5.77 7.90
N THR A 25 10.42 -6.31 6.71
CA THR A 25 11.44 -6.96 5.91
C THR A 25 11.91 -5.99 4.83
N LEU A 26 13.08 -5.39 5.06
CA LEU A 26 13.72 -4.56 4.04
C LEU A 26 14.29 -5.42 2.93
N SER A 27 14.13 -4.97 1.69
CA SER A 27 14.86 -5.59 0.60
C SER A 27 16.38 -5.46 0.76
N THR A 28 17.13 -6.47 0.33
CA THR A 28 18.59 -6.52 0.52
C THR A 28 19.34 -5.45 -0.26
N GLU A 29 18.75 -4.97 -1.36
CA GLU A 29 19.39 -4.06 -2.31
C GLU A 29 18.43 -2.97 -2.78
N ASN A 30 18.96 -1.76 -2.98
CA ASN A 30 18.23 -0.71 -3.67
C ASN A 30 18.26 -1.00 -5.18
N PRO A 31 17.10 -1.01 -5.86
CA PRO A 31 17.01 -1.21 -7.32
C PRO A 31 17.91 -0.33 -8.14
N GLU A 32 18.43 -0.86 -9.25
CA GLU A 32 19.23 -0.07 -10.19
C GLU A 32 18.42 1.08 -10.79
N VAL A 33 17.14 0.86 -11.09
CA VAL A 33 16.25 1.90 -11.64
C VAL A 33 16.21 3.16 -10.76
N ASN A 34 16.37 3.03 -9.43
CA ASN A 34 16.36 4.15 -8.50
C ASN A 34 17.54 5.11 -8.70
N ARG A 35 18.68 4.62 -9.22
CA ARG A 35 19.85 5.47 -9.52
C ARG A 35 19.59 6.46 -10.65
N HIS A 36 18.59 6.19 -11.48
CA HIS A 36 18.33 6.92 -12.72
C HIS A 36 16.98 7.64 -12.73
N ARG A 37 16.22 7.59 -11.63
CA ARG A 37 14.94 8.29 -11.52
C ARG A 37 14.83 9.02 -10.19
N SER A 38 14.04 10.09 -10.18
CA SER A 38 13.74 10.83 -8.96
C SER A 38 12.67 10.11 -8.13
N ALA A 39 12.83 10.17 -6.81
CA ALA A 39 11.79 9.78 -5.88
C ALA A 39 10.54 10.66 -6.01
N LYS A 40 9.38 10.00 -6.05
CA LYS A 40 8.03 10.56 -6.26
C LYS A 40 6.99 9.96 -5.33
N LEU A 41 6.14 10.79 -4.76
CA LEU A 41 4.82 10.43 -4.22
C LEU A 41 3.87 10.18 -5.41
N LEU A 42 3.28 9.00 -5.49
CA LEU A 42 2.52 8.53 -6.66
C LEU A 42 1.01 8.56 -6.46
N SER A 43 0.53 8.30 -5.25
CA SER A 43 -0.89 8.40 -4.90
C SER A 43 -1.07 8.69 -3.42
N ALA A 44 -2.19 9.31 -3.09
CA ALA A 44 -2.77 9.38 -1.74
C ALA A 44 -4.27 9.12 -1.90
N PHE A 45 -4.80 8.12 -1.21
CA PHE A 45 -6.18 7.65 -1.40
C PHE A 45 -6.97 7.81 -0.10
N PHE A 46 -8.01 8.64 -0.08
CA PHE A 46 -8.89 8.75 1.08
C PHE A 46 -9.82 7.53 1.08
N GLY A 47 -9.38 6.42 1.65
CA GLY A 47 -10.04 5.12 1.49
C GLY A 47 -11.03 4.75 2.58
N LEU A 48 -10.93 5.38 3.75
CA LEU A 48 -11.87 5.21 4.86
C LEU A 48 -12.05 6.57 5.53
N ASP A 49 -13.31 6.93 5.76
CA ASP A 49 -13.75 8.13 6.47
C ASP A 49 -14.45 7.67 7.75
N ASN A 50 -13.82 7.89 8.89
CA ASN A 50 -14.27 7.48 10.21
C ASN A 50 -14.66 5.99 10.30
N ALA A 51 -14.00 5.14 9.50
CA ALA A 51 -14.47 3.79 9.18
C ALA A 51 -13.41 2.70 9.30
N LEU A 52 -12.23 2.99 9.86
CA LEU A 52 -11.28 1.94 10.20
C LEU A 52 -11.93 0.88 11.11
N PRO A 53 -11.91 -0.41 10.73
CA PRO A 53 -12.64 -1.44 11.43
C PRO A 53 -12.02 -1.72 12.80
N PHE A 54 -12.78 -2.32 13.72
CA PHE A 54 -12.28 -2.67 15.06
C PHE A 54 -10.97 -3.49 15.05
N ARG A 55 -10.76 -4.34 14.04
CA ARG A 55 -9.50 -5.10 13.86
C ARG A 55 -8.25 -4.21 13.71
N SER A 56 -8.40 -2.94 13.33
CA SER A 56 -7.30 -1.97 13.24
C SER A 56 -6.66 -1.65 14.60
N VAL A 57 -7.27 -2.06 15.72
CA VAL A 57 -6.65 -2.03 17.06
C VAL A 57 -5.30 -2.76 17.09
N ALA A 58 -5.09 -3.73 16.19
CA ALA A 58 -3.82 -4.43 16.03
C ALA A 58 -2.70 -3.56 15.44
N LEU A 59 -3.06 -2.51 14.67
CA LEU A 59 -2.12 -1.52 14.14
C LEU A 59 -1.82 -0.45 15.19
N TRP A 60 -2.88 0.14 15.73
CA TRP A 60 -2.83 1.18 16.74
C TRP A 60 -4.12 1.18 17.56
N ARG A 61 -4.02 1.25 18.89
CA ARG A 61 -5.19 1.07 19.78
C ARG A 61 -6.33 2.04 19.52
N SER A 62 -6.02 3.25 19.06
CA SER A 62 -7.01 4.27 18.75
C SER A 62 -7.45 4.29 17.28
N ALA A 63 -6.90 3.42 16.42
CA ALA A 63 -7.24 3.38 15.00
C ALA A 63 -8.72 3.10 14.70
N PRO A 64 -9.48 2.27 15.45
CA PRO A 64 -10.87 2.02 15.14
C PRO A 64 -11.71 3.30 15.07
N GLY A 65 -12.48 3.44 13.99
CA GLY A 65 -13.33 4.61 13.75
C GLY A 65 -12.60 5.87 13.27
N GLN A 66 -11.31 5.79 12.98
CA GLN A 66 -10.56 6.87 12.31
C GLN A 66 -10.52 6.68 10.80
N ASP A 67 -9.98 7.68 10.13
CA ASP A 67 -9.71 7.65 8.70
C ASP A 67 -8.51 6.74 8.39
N GLY A 68 -8.55 6.16 7.19
CA GLY A 68 -7.44 5.40 6.62
C GLY A 68 -7.04 5.97 5.26
N MET A 69 -5.80 6.43 5.14
CA MET A 69 -5.28 7.02 3.92
C MET A 69 -3.93 6.39 3.51
N PRO A 70 -3.94 5.36 2.64
CA PRO A 70 -2.71 4.83 2.06
C PRO A 70 -2.10 5.82 1.05
N LEU A 71 -0.78 5.99 1.17
CA LEU A 71 0.08 6.70 0.25
C LEU A 71 1.00 5.69 -0.44
N VAL A 72 1.16 5.81 -1.75
CA VAL A 72 2.10 4.99 -2.51
C VAL A 72 3.23 5.86 -3.04
N PHE A 73 4.46 5.42 -2.78
CA PHE A 73 5.67 6.04 -3.26
C PHE A 73 6.30 5.22 -4.38
N SER A 74 7.08 5.89 -5.21
CA SER A 74 7.85 5.24 -6.28
C SER A 74 8.99 4.38 -5.74
N HIS A 75 9.54 4.74 -4.58
CA HIS A 75 10.67 4.06 -3.93
C HIS A 75 10.22 3.51 -2.58
N GLU A 76 10.88 2.47 -2.09
CA GLU A 76 10.79 2.12 -0.67
C GLU A 76 11.29 3.29 0.18
N ILE A 77 10.56 3.57 1.24
CA ILE A 77 10.88 4.59 2.24
C ILE A 77 11.91 4.01 3.21
N ASP A 78 12.85 4.83 3.68
CA ASP A 78 13.70 4.49 4.82
C ASP A 78 12.84 4.56 6.10
N PRO A 79 12.56 3.43 6.78
CA PRO A 79 11.67 3.43 7.94
C PRO A 79 12.16 4.30 9.10
N LYS A 80 13.46 4.61 9.15
CA LYS A 80 14.03 5.48 10.19
C LYS A 80 13.66 6.95 10.02
N THR A 81 13.15 7.32 8.84
CA THR A 81 12.79 8.69 8.50
C THR A 81 11.29 8.94 8.50
N LEU A 82 10.46 7.89 8.63
CA LEU A 82 9.01 8.03 8.65
C LEU A 82 8.56 8.59 10.00
N ASP A 83 7.99 9.80 9.98
CA ASP A 83 7.36 10.45 11.12
C ASP A 83 6.01 11.07 10.71
N ILE A 84 5.07 11.15 11.66
CA ILE A 84 3.75 11.76 11.40
C ILE A 84 3.85 13.24 11.01
N SER A 85 4.89 13.94 11.48
CA SER A 85 5.15 15.34 11.15
C SER A 85 5.63 15.55 9.71
N ASP A 86 5.93 14.47 8.98
CA ASP A 86 6.29 14.56 7.57
C ASP A 86 5.11 14.95 6.68
N PHE A 87 3.87 14.81 7.16
CA PHE A 87 2.66 14.91 6.34
C PHE A 87 1.76 16.05 6.78
N GLN A 88 1.31 16.85 5.82
CA GLN A 88 0.30 17.88 6.02
C GLN A 88 -0.86 17.68 5.04
N ILE A 89 -2.08 17.59 5.56
CA ILE A 89 -3.29 17.34 4.76
C ILE A 89 -4.14 18.61 4.75
N LEU A 90 -4.54 19.05 3.56
CA LEU A 90 -5.41 20.20 3.33
C LEU A 90 -6.80 19.73 2.92
N THR A 91 -7.82 20.19 3.63
CA THR A 91 -9.23 19.87 3.32
C THR A 91 -9.83 20.83 2.29
N SER A 92 -11.04 20.49 1.84
CA SER A 92 -11.81 21.32 0.93
C SER A 92 -12.24 22.68 1.49
N LYS A 93 -12.33 22.83 2.82
CA LYS A 93 -12.59 24.12 3.51
C LYS A 93 -11.32 24.87 3.89
N GLY A 94 -10.15 24.33 3.55
CA GLY A 94 -8.86 24.97 3.85
C GLY A 94 -8.33 24.66 5.26
N GLU A 95 -8.86 23.65 5.92
CA GLU A 95 -8.37 23.19 7.22
C GLU A 95 -7.12 22.33 7.03
N ILE A 96 -6.21 22.37 8.01
CA ILE A 96 -4.95 21.66 7.99
C ILE A 96 -5.00 20.55 9.05
N HIS A 97 -4.76 19.32 8.61
CA HIS A 97 -4.71 18.14 9.45
C HIS A 97 -3.34 17.47 9.40
N PHE A 98 -3.03 16.71 10.45
CA PHE A 98 -1.83 15.90 10.59
C PHE A 98 -2.23 14.48 10.99
N PRO A 99 -1.54 13.44 10.50
CA PRO A 99 -1.81 12.08 10.94
C PRO A 99 -1.51 11.91 12.42
N SER A 100 -2.33 11.09 13.08
CA SER A 100 -2.08 10.66 14.45
C SER A 100 -1.21 9.42 14.52
N PHE A 101 -1.14 8.65 13.43
CA PHE A 101 -0.31 7.47 13.30
C PHE A 101 0.07 7.23 11.83
N ALA A 102 1.27 6.71 11.62
CA ALA A 102 1.78 6.31 10.30
C ALA A 102 2.42 4.92 10.42
N THR A 103 2.16 4.05 9.45
CA THR A 103 2.69 2.69 9.45
C THR A 103 2.88 2.16 8.05
N PHE A 104 3.81 1.23 7.86
CA PHE A 104 3.90 0.42 6.64
C PHE A 104 2.90 -0.73 6.65
N ALA A 105 2.43 -1.16 7.83
CA ALA A 105 1.56 -2.32 7.93
C ALA A 105 0.22 -2.10 7.20
N PRO A 106 -0.27 -3.10 6.45
CA PRO A 106 0.27 -4.47 6.36
C PRO A 106 1.41 -4.70 5.34
N ALA A 107 1.75 -3.73 4.47
CA ALA A 107 2.83 -3.79 3.47
C ALA A 107 4.24 -3.83 4.12
N LEU A 108 4.62 -4.99 4.64
CA LEU A 108 5.80 -5.18 5.49
C LEU A 108 6.88 -6.02 4.81
N GLU A 109 6.62 -6.55 3.61
CA GLU A 109 7.54 -7.47 2.94
C GLU A 109 8.57 -6.73 2.08
N ALA A 110 9.57 -7.47 1.62
CA ALA A 110 10.62 -6.90 0.79
C ALA A 110 10.03 -6.24 -0.46
N PHE A 111 10.47 -5.01 -0.74
CA PHE A 111 9.99 -4.21 -1.87
C PHE A 111 8.59 -3.57 -1.72
N GLU A 112 7.93 -3.70 -0.56
CA GLU A 112 6.57 -3.17 -0.34
C GLU A 112 6.50 -1.95 0.57
N LEU A 113 7.60 -1.60 1.25
CA LEU A 113 7.74 -0.41 2.11
C LEU A 113 7.69 0.92 1.32
N ARG A 114 7.05 0.92 0.17
CA ARG A 114 6.61 2.08 -0.61
C ARG A 114 5.18 2.49 -0.25
N THR A 115 4.42 1.67 0.44
CA THR A 115 3.07 2.02 0.92
C THR A 115 3.14 2.46 2.37
N VAL A 116 2.68 3.68 2.65
CA VAL A 116 2.50 4.18 4.02
C VAL A 116 1.01 4.39 4.27
N LEU A 117 0.46 3.74 5.29
CA LEU A 117 -0.89 4.01 5.78
C LEU A 117 -0.85 5.12 6.82
N LEU A 118 -1.52 6.23 6.54
CA LEU A 118 -1.81 7.28 7.50
C LEU A 118 -3.16 7.00 8.19
N ILE A 119 -3.21 7.20 9.51
CA ILE A 119 -4.41 7.06 10.32
C ILE A 119 -4.61 8.34 11.15
N GLY A 120 -5.82 8.88 11.15
CA GLY A 120 -6.11 10.17 11.75
C GLY A 120 -7.54 10.65 11.50
N GLU A 121 -7.75 11.94 11.75
CA GLU A 121 -8.90 12.71 11.28
C GLU A 121 -8.39 13.66 10.18
N PHE A 122 -8.94 13.54 8.97
CA PHE A 122 -8.47 14.24 7.78
C PHE A 122 -9.54 15.09 7.12
N GLY A 123 -10.72 15.21 7.75
CA GLY A 123 -11.90 15.81 7.17
C GLY A 123 -12.93 14.76 6.77
N ASN A 124 -14.14 15.20 6.45
CA ASN A 124 -15.30 14.31 6.26
C ASN A 124 -15.90 14.52 4.87
N PHE A 125 -16.27 13.44 4.20
CA PHE A 125 -17.03 13.50 2.96
C PHE A 125 -18.55 13.62 3.26
N PRO A 126 -19.33 14.36 2.44
CA PRO A 126 -18.89 15.18 1.30
C PRO A 126 -18.50 16.62 1.67
N GLU A 127 -18.74 17.07 2.89
CA GLU A 127 -18.72 18.50 3.21
C GLU A 127 -17.32 19.11 3.32
N ASN A 128 -16.33 18.33 3.76
CA ASN A 128 -14.99 18.78 4.10
C ASN A 128 -13.91 17.73 3.79
N GLU A 129 -13.98 17.09 2.62
CA GLU A 129 -13.05 16.02 2.27
C GLU A 129 -11.57 16.51 2.19
N PRO A 130 -10.60 15.64 2.50
CA PRO A 130 -9.19 15.91 2.24
C PRO A 130 -8.94 16.04 0.73
N LYS A 131 -8.23 17.10 0.31
CA LYS A 131 -8.00 17.43 -1.11
C LYS A 131 -6.56 17.31 -1.56
N GLU A 132 -5.62 17.68 -0.72
CA GLU A 132 -4.19 17.67 -1.04
C GLU A 132 -3.40 17.19 0.16
N ILE A 133 -2.37 16.40 -0.10
CA ILE A 133 -1.33 16.10 0.89
C ILE A 133 -0.01 16.68 0.41
N THR A 134 0.73 17.26 1.35
CA THR A 134 2.08 17.78 1.16
C THR A 134 3.04 17.04 2.08
N ILE A 135 4.19 16.64 1.55
CA ILE A 135 5.31 16.17 2.37
C ILE A 135 6.09 17.40 2.85
N VAL A 136 6.09 17.66 4.15
CA VAL A 136 6.69 18.85 4.77
C VAL A 136 7.93 18.53 5.62
N GLY A 137 8.13 17.26 5.97
CA GLY A 137 9.29 16.79 6.73
C GLY A 137 10.33 16.06 5.88
N GLU A 138 11.34 15.51 6.56
CA GLU A 138 12.53 14.88 5.97
C GLU A 138 12.31 13.39 5.66
N LEU A 139 11.16 13.05 5.08
CA LEU A 139 10.86 11.70 4.62
C LEU A 139 11.81 11.30 3.48
N LYS A 140 12.52 10.18 3.63
CA LYS A 140 13.52 9.73 2.63
C LYS A 140 13.21 8.36 2.08
N SER A 141 13.59 8.16 0.83
CA SER A 141 13.69 6.83 0.24
C SER A 141 14.91 6.11 0.79
N ARG A 142 14.95 4.78 0.63
CA ARG A 142 16.07 3.95 1.07
C ARG A 142 17.41 4.25 0.40
N ASP A 143 17.40 4.90 -0.76
CA ASP A 143 18.60 5.40 -1.44
C ASP A 143 18.93 6.87 -1.07
N GLY A 144 18.21 7.44 -0.11
CA GLY A 144 18.51 8.74 0.52
C GLY A 144 17.89 9.95 -0.18
N GLN A 145 17.09 9.76 -1.23
CA GLN A 145 16.38 10.87 -1.86
C GLN A 145 15.26 11.37 -0.96
N ASN A 146 15.05 12.68 -0.91
CA ASN A 146 14.06 13.29 -0.03
C ASN A 146 12.75 13.60 -0.79
N PHE A 147 11.62 13.40 -0.13
CA PHE A 147 10.28 13.70 -0.66
C PHE A 147 9.74 15.09 -0.27
N ILE A 148 10.47 15.86 0.54
CA ILE A 148 10.06 17.19 1.02
C ILE A 148 9.62 18.10 -0.13
N GLY A 149 8.51 18.82 0.10
CA GLY A 149 7.89 19.73 -0.85
C GLY A 149 7.05 19.05 -1.93
N GLN A 150 7.01 17.71 -2.00
CA GLN A 150 6.12 17.02 -2.92
C GLN A 150 4.67 17.14 -2.48
N LYS A 151 3.79 17.26 -3.48
CA LYS A 151 2.36 17.46 -3.31
C LYS A 151 1.59 16.57 -4.27
N ILE A 152 0.47 16.04 -3.83
CA ILE A 152 -0.46 15.33 -4.70
C ILE A 152 -1.90 15.59 -4.29
N ARG A 153 -2.79 15.60 -5.29
CA ARG A 153 -4.23 15.57 -5.03
C ARG A 153 -4.59 14.23 -4.40
N ILE A 154 -5.38 14.29 -3.34
CA ILE A 154 -5.92 13.11 -2.68
C ILE A 154 -7.07 12.58 -3.54
N THR A 155 -7.04 11.29 -3.85
CA THR A 155 -8.14 10.61 -4.53
C THR A 155 -9.35 10.55 -3.57
N PRO A 156 -10.51 11.11 -3.97
CA PRO A 156 -11.73 11.12 -3.17
C PRO A 156 -12.26 9.72 -2.83
N LEU A 157 -13.04 9.66 -1.76
CA LEU A 157 -13.66 8.45 -1.21
C LEU A 157 -14.40 7.58 -2.23
N ASN A 158 -15.04 8.20 -3.23
CA ASN A 158 -15.98 7.53 -4.13
C ASN A 158 -15.38 7.21 -5.52
N GLU A 159 -14.09 7.48 -5.75
CA GLU A 159 -13.45 7.20 -7.04
C GLU A 159 -13.03 5.72 -7.20
N GLY A 160 -12.99 4.96 -6.11
CA GLY A 160 -12.53 3.57 -6.08
C GLY A 160 -11.01 3.43 -6.29
N PRO A 161 -10.45 2.23 -6.03
CA PRO A 161 -9.01 2.02 -6.07
C PRO A 161 -8.51 1.92 -7.52
N TYR A 162 -7.24 2.25 -7.79
CA TYR A 162 -6.62 2.10 -9.11
C TYR A 162 -5.17 1.65 -8.98
N ILE A 163 -4.56 1.12 -10.04
CA ILE A 163 -3.13 0.74 -10.03
C ILE A 163 -2.27 2.02 -10.05
N SER A 164 -1.66 2.35 -8.91
CA SER A 164 -0.81 3.53 -8.73
C SER A 164 0.64 3.28 -9.12
N TYR A 165 1.10 2.03 -9.09
CA TYR A 165 2.44 1.62 -9.46
C TYR A 165 2.47 0.19 -10.02
N ALA A 166 3.43 -0.09 -10.91
CA ALA A 166 3.70 -1.44 -11.39
C ALA A 166 5.18 -1.62 -11.74
N GLU A 167 5.72 -2.80 -11.41
CA GLU A 167 7.07 -3.21 -11.77
C GLU A 167 7.12 -4.70 -12.06
N TYR A 168 8.25 -5.18 -12.57
CA TYR A 168 8.43 -6.62 -12.76
C TYR A 168 9.74 -7.16 -12.21
N PHE A 169 9.70 -8.46 -11.91
CA PHE A 169 10.82 -9.26 -11.46
C PHE A 169 11.04 -10.41 -12.44
N ASP A 170 12.30 -10.66 -12.78
CA ASP A 170 12.70 -11.98 -13.27
C ASP A 170 12.61 -12.96 -12.08
N PHE A 171 11.79 -14.00 -12.24
CA PHE A 171 11.45 -14.91 -11.15
C PHE A 171 12.68 -15.65 -10.60
N GLY A 172 13.59 -16.07 -11.47
CA GLY A 172 14.78 -16.83 -11.09
C GLY A 172 15.92 -15.99 -10.55
N ARG A 173 15.88 -14.66 -10.74
CA ARG A 173 17.00 -13.76 -10.43
C ARG A 173 16.71 -12.74 -9.35
N SER A 174 15.49 -12.20 -9.32
CA SER A 174 15.21 -10.96 -8.61
C SER A 174 13.93 -10.95 -7.78
N TYR A 175 13.05 -11.93 -7.97
CA TYR A 175 11.82 -12.05 -7.19
C TYR A 175 12.15 -12.46 -5.75
N PRO A 176 11.68 -11.74 -4.72
CA PRO A 176 12.02 -11.99 -3.31
C PRO A 176 11.24 -13.19 -2.75
N TYR A 177 11.39 -14.37 -3.35
CA TYR A 177 10.56 -15.53 -3.05
C TYR A 177 10.62 -15.92 -1.57
N ASN A 178 9.46 -16.00 -0.91
CA ASN A 178 9.29 -16.37 0.47
C ASN A 178 8.39 -17.61 0.66
N GLU A 179 8.97 -18.68 1.22
CA GLU A 179 8.24 -19.92 1.55
C GLU A 179 7.51 -19.86 2.91
N SER A 180 7.76 -18.81 3.71
CA SER A 180 7.41 -18.74 5.13
C SER A 180 6.48 -17.57 5.51
N GLU A 181 6.21 -16.63 4.59
CA GLU A 181 5.36 -15.46 4.84
C GLU A 181 3.89 -15.71 4.46
N ARG A 182 3.02 -14.78 4.88
CA ARG A 182 1.58 -14.89 4.73
C ARG A 182 1.22 -14.32 3.37
N GLY A 183 0.84 -15.19 2.46
CA GLY A 183 0.55 -14.84 1.08
C GLY A 183 1.26 -15.85 0.20
N ASN A 184 0.53 -16.49 -0.71
CA ASN A 184 1.16 -17.51 -1.53
C ASN A 184 1.87 -16.82 -2.69
N ASP A 185 3.20 -16.91 -2.71
CA ASP A 185 4.03 -16.48 -3.84
C ASP A 185 3.70 -17.20 -5.14
N CYS A 186 4.12 -16.59 -6.25
CA CYS A 186 4.00 -17.18 -7.57
C CYS A 186 4.70 -18.56 -7.65
N PRO A 187 4.07 -19.60 -8.24
CA PRO A 187 4.61 -20.95 -8.19
C PRO A 187 5.89 -21.11 -9.02
N ARG A 188 6.94 -21.68 -8.41
CA ARG A 188 8.27 -21.84 -9.04
C ARG A 188 8.27 -22.63 -10.35
N SER A 189 7.40 -23.62 -10.49
CA SER A 189 7.42 -24.55 -11.63
C SER A 189 7.01 -23.92 -12.96
N ARG A 190 6.31 -22.77 -12.92
CA ARG A 190 5.68 -22.19 -14.11
C ARG A 190 5.85 -20.68 -14.28
N THR A 191 6.42 -20.00 -13.29
CA THR A 191 6.59 -18.55 -13.30
C THR A 191 7.90 -18.18 -13.98
N ALA A 192 7.81 -17.42 -15.07
CA ALA A 192 8.97 -16.81 -15.72
C ALA A 192 9.23 -15.41 -15.15
N LEU A 193 8.16 -14.64 -14.98
CA LEU A 193 8.21 -13.25 -14.51
C LEU A 193 7.07 -13.02 -13.53
N VAL A 194 7.28 -12.08 -12.62
CA VAL A 194 6.21 -11.55 -11.75
C VAL A 194 6.04 -10.09 -12.08
N VAL A 195 4.81 -9.66 -12.33
CA VAL A 195 4.47 -8.24 -12.39
C VAL A 195 3.80 -7.87 -11.07
N ARG A 196 4.50 -7.15 -10.21
CA ARG A 196 3.93 -6.61 -8.98
C ARG A 196 3.18 -5.33 -9.30
N ILE A 197 1.90 -5.29 -8.95
CA ILE A 197 1.08 -4.09 -9.03
C ILE A 197 0.78 -3.58 -7.63
N VAL A 198 0.66 -2.27 -7.51
CA VAL A 198 0.32 -1.62 -6.24
C VAL A 198 -0.94 -0.81 -6.46
N TRP A 199 -1.96 -1.09 -5.68
CA TRP A 199 -3.22 -0.36 -5.70
C TRP A 199 -3.10 0.91 -4.86
N ALA A 200 -3.78 1.99 -5.26
CA ALA A 200 -3.78 3.25 -4.51
C ALA A 200 -4.45 3.11 -3.13
N GLY A 201 -5.42 2.19 -3.01
CA GLY A 201 -6.12 1.83 -1.78
C GLY A 201 -6.03 0.33 -1.50
N GLY A 202 -6.49 -0.11 -0.33
CA GLY A 202 -6.69 -1.54 -0.06
C GLY A 202 -7.72 -2.13 -1.02
N VAL A 203 -7.59 -3.40 -1.41
CA VAL A 203 -8.42 -4.00 -2.46
C VAL A 203 -8.94 -5.39 -2.11
N ARG A 204 -10.09 -5.73 -2.69
CA ARG A 204 -10.67 -7.08 -2.78
C ARG A 204 -11.36 -7.24 -4.13
N ALA A 205 -11.65 -8.47 -4.55
CA ALA A 205 -12.51 -8.74 -5.69
C ALA A 205 -13.96 -8.25 -5.43
N LEU A 206 -14.75 -8.09 -6.50
CA LEU A 206 -16.13 -7.59 -6.42
C LEU A 206 -17.06 -8.41 -5.50
N ASP A 207 -16.74 -9.69 -5.28
CA ASP A 207 -17.52 -10.56 -4.40
C ASP A 207 -17.07 -10.48 -2.92
N GLY A 208 -16.15 -9.56 -2.61
CA GLY A 208 -15.62 -9.32 -1.28
C GLY A 208 -14.53 -10.32 -0.84
N ARG A 209 -14.10 -11.23 -1.71
CA ARG A 209 -12.95 -12.12 -1.48
C ARG A 209 -11.65 -11.50 -2.01
N GLU A 210 -10.52 -12.14 -1.74
CA GLU A 210 -9.26 -11.76 -2.39
C GLU A 210 -9.32 -11.94 -3.91
N LEU A 211 -8.54 -11.13 -4.63
CA LEU A 211 -8.36 -11.28 -6.07
C LEU A 211 -7.78 -12.67 -6.39
N GLY A 212 -8.30 -13.34 -7.41
CA GLY A 212 -7.86 -14.71 -7.69
C GLY A 212 -8.18 -15.20 -9.08
N ASN A 213 -8.37 -16.52 -9.20
CA ASN A 213 -8.49 -17.22 -10.49
C ASN A 213 -9.64 -16.68 -11.38
N ASN A 214 -10.69 -16.15 -10.78
CA ASN A 214 -11.82 -15.57 -11.52
C ASN A 214 -11.48 -14.23 -12.18
N ASP A 215 -10.46 -13.54 -11.67
CA ASP A 215 -10.09 -12.18 -12.06
C ASP A 215 -8.94 -12.15 -13.07
N LEU A 216 -8.26 -13.28 -13.31
CA LEU A 216 -7.07 -13.36 -14.19
C LEU A 216 -7.28 -12.71 -15.55
N LYS A 217 -8.43 -12.94 -16.18
CA LYS A 217 -8.74 -12.41 -17.52
C LYS A 217 -9.04 -10.90 -17.53
N LYS A 218 -9.23 -10.29 -16.36
CA LYS A 218 -9.41 -8.84 -16.19
C LYS A 218 -8.09 -8.10 -16.30
N PHE A 219 -6.96 -8.79 -16.15
CA PHE A 219 -5.62 -8.25 -16.31
C PHE A 219 -5.05 -8.59 -17.68
N ARG A 220 -4.47 -7.59 -18.33
CA ARG A 220 -3.75 -7.73 -19.60
C ARG A 220 -2.38 -7.10 -19.50
N ILE A 221 -1.35 -7.88 -19.78
CA ILE A 221 0.05 -7.44 -19.77
C ILE A 221 0.53 -7.34 -21.21
N GLN A 222 0.91 -6.14 -21.62
CA GLN A 222 1.59 -5.92 -22.88
C GLN A 222 3.04 -6.36 -22.72
N MET A 223 3.45 -7.35 -23.52
CA MET A 223 4.78 -7.93 -23.52
C MET A 223 5.54 -7.56 -24.80
N THR A 224 6.87 -7.55 -24.70
CA THR A 224 7.76 -7.44 -25.85
C THR A 224 8.98 -8.35 -25.75
N SER A 225 9.51 -8.78 -26.89
CA SER A 225 10.79 -9.48 -27.01
C SER A 225 11.39 -9.21 -28.38
N GLY A 226 12.48 -8.43 -28.40
CA GLY A 226 13.05 -7.91 -29.64
C GLY A 226 12.02 -7.07 -30.42
N LYS A 227 11.63 -7.56 -31.60
CA LYS A 227 10.60 -6.91 -32.45
C LYS A 227 9.18 -7.45 -32.23
N LYS A 228 9.02 -8.53 -31.46
CA LYS A 228 7.71 -9.16 -31.23
C LYS A 228 7.01 -8.49 -30.07
N ASN A 229 5.74 -8.12 -30.26
CA ASN A 229 4.85 -7.62 -29.20
C ASN A 229 3.63 -8.53 -29.11
N TRP A 230 3.15 -8.79 -27.90
CA TRP A 230 1.94 -9.58 -27.67
C TRP A 230 1.30 -9.20 -26.33
N VAL A 231 0.06 -9.63 -26.11
CA VAL A 231 -0.64 -9.45 -24.84
C VAL A 231 -0.83 -10.81 -24.19
N THR A 232 -0.59 -10.88 -22.89
CA THR A 232 -0.86 -12.07 -22.08
C THR A 232 -1.67 -11.69 -20.83
N SER A 233 -2.21 -12.69 -20.15
CA SER A 233 -2.87 -12.54 -18.85
C SER A 233 -2.07 -13.32 -17.81
N PRO A 234 -2.11 -12.91 -16.52
CA PRO A 234 -1.52 -13.73 -15.48
C PRO A 234 -2.23 -15.08 -15.44
N PHE A 235 -1.49 -16.10 -15.02
CA PHE A 235 -2.10 -17.41 -14.81
C PHE A 235 -2.45 -17.69 -13.36
N GLN A 236 -1.93 -16.87 -12.46
CA GLN A 236 -2.21 -16.88 -11.04
C GLN A 236 -2.02 -15.46 -10.51
N ILE A 237 -2.78 -15.12 -9.49
CA ILE A 237 -2.57 -13.96 -8.64
C ILE A 237 -2.00 -14.50 -7.32
N ALA A 238 -0.87 -13.94 -6.93
CA ALA A 238 -0.11 -14.24 -5.73
C ALA A 238 -0.07 -12.99 -4.84
N ASP A 239 0.56 -13.11 -3.67
CA ASP A 239 0.63 -12.02 -2.69
C ASP A 239 -0.79 -11.57 -2.30
N THR A 240 -1.54 -12.53 -1.75
CA THR A 240 -2.95 -12.38 -1.35
C THR A 240 -3.12 -12.84 0.09
N ASP A 241 -4.23 -12.47 0.73
CA ASP A 241 -4.58 -12.83 2.11
C ASP A 241 -3.74 -12.18 3.22
N ASP A 242 -2.82 -11.27 2.90
CA ASP A 242 -1.94 -10.54 3.82
C ASP A 242 -2.56 -9.18 4.26
N ASN A 243 -3.56 -8.70 3.51
CA ASN A 243 -4.39 -7.48 3.68
C ASN A 243 -3.74 -6.18 3.17
N ASP A 244 -2.67 -6.25 2.40
CA ASP A 244 -2.04 -5.05 1.85
C ASP A 244 -2.61 -4.63 0.49
N ASN A 245 -1.90 -3.75 -0.21
CA ASN A 245 -2.28 -3.23 -1.52
C ASN A 245 -1.34 -3.68 -2.65
N ASN A 246 -0.40 -4.57 -2.38
CA ASN A 246 0.46 -5.22 -3.35
C ASN A 246 -0.24 -6.49 -3.85
N VAL A 247 -0.03 -6.78 -5.13
CA VAL A 247 -0.55 -7.99 -5.76
C VAL A 247 0.45 -8.44 -6.81
N ASP A 248 0.76 -9.74 -6.79
CA ASP A 248 1.72 -10.34 -7.73
C ASP A 248 1.02 -11.08 -8.86
N LEU A 249 1.19 -10.58 -10.08
CA LEU A 249 0.66 -11.20 -11.29
C LEU A 249 1.70 -12.19 -11.85
N CYS A 250 1.42 -13.49 -11.73
CA CYS A 250 2.34 -14.54 -12.17
C CYS A 250 2.25 -14.76 -13.68
N ILE A 251 3.36 -14.55 -14.39
CA ILE A 251 3.44 -14.66 -15.85
C ILE A 251 4.31 -15.87 -16.24
N SER A 252 3.78 -16.75 -17.09
CA SER A 252 4.49 -17.96 -17.54
C SER A 252 5.37 -17.75 -18.77
N GLU A 253 5.21 -16.61 -19.43
CA GLU A 253 5.90 -16.29 -20.67
C GLU A 253 7.14 -15.42 -20.43
N ASN A 254 8.22 -15.73 -21.14
CA ASN A 254 9.42 -14.90 -21.14
C ASN A 254 9.23 -13.64 -22.01
N GLY A 255 9.87 -12.55 -21.63
CA GLY A 255 9.83 -11.28 -22.35
C GLY A 255 10.05 -10.11 -21.41
N ILE A 256 9.75 -8.90 -21.87
CA ILE A 256 9.76 -7.69 -21.05
C ILE A 256 8.33 -7.17 -20.99
N PRO A 257 7.70 -7.14 -19.81
CA PRO A 257 6.40 -6.52 -19.63
C PRO A 257 6.55 -4.99 -19.72
N LYS A 258 5.62 -4.34 -20.40
CA LYS A 258 5.67 -2.90 -20.68
C LYS A 258 4.53 -2.13 -20.07
N SER A 259 3.34 -2.71 -20.03
CA SER A 259 2.20 -2.11 -19.33
C SER A 259 1.26 -3.18 -18.83
N VAL A 260 0.60 -2.91 -17.70
CA VAL A 260 -0.53 -3.66 -17.19
C VAL A 260 -1.80 -2.86 -17.42
N GLU A 261 -2.85 -3.53 -17.86
CA GLU A 261 -4.21 -3.00 -17.91
C GLU A 261 -5.08 -3.85 -16.99
N VAL A 262 -5.97 -3.21 -16.24
CA VAL A 262 -7.04 -3.86 -15.48
C VAL A 262 -8.37 -3.26 -15.87
N ASP A 263 -9.34 -4.13 -16.13
CA ASP A 263 -10.70 -3.72 -16.46
C ASP A 263 -11.36 -2.99 -15.28
N ALA A 264 -12.26 -2.06 -15.58
CA ALA A 264 -13.15 -1.48 -14.57
C ALA A 264 -14.02 -2.59 -13.94
N ASN A 265 -14.41 -2.39 -12.67
CA ASN A 265 -15.20 -3.38 -11.92
C ASN A 265 -14.48 -4.75 -11.84
N THR A 266 -13.26 -4.73 -11.32
CA THR A 266 -12.43 -5.90 -11.02
C THR A 266 -12.18 -5.98 -9.52
N ALA A 267 -11.73 -4.87 -8.93
CA ALA A 267 -11.46 -4.72 -7.51
C ALA A 267 -12.37 -3.64 -6.89
N ILE A 268 -12.65 -3.78 -5.61
CA ILE A 268 -13.31 -2.80 -4.75
C ILE A 268 -12.39 -2.40 -3.61
N ASP A 269 -12.55 -1.16 -3.13
CA ASP A 269 -11.92 -0.74 -1.88
C ASP A 269 -12.67 -1.28 -0.64
N PRO A 270 -12.22 -0.99 0.60
CA PRO A 270 -12.91 -1.44 1.81
C PRO A 270 -14.35 -0.94 1.98
N ARG A 271 -14.77 0.09 1.25
CA ARG A 271 -16.14 0.61 1.24
C ARG A 271 -17.02 -0.03 0.16
N GLY A 272 -16.42 -0.76 -0.78
CA GLY A 272 -17.12 -1.36 -1.91
C GLY A 272 -17.11 -0.49 -3.17
N ASP A 273 -16.34 0.60 -3.19
CA ASP A 273 -16.24 1.46 -4.36
C ASP A 273 -15.33 0.77 -5.41
N ALA A 274 -15.89 0.51 -6.61
CA ALA A 274 -15.23 -0.30 -7.64
C ALA A 274 -14.18 0.49 -8.44
N ASN A 275 -13.10 -0.20 -8.85
CA ASN A 275 -12.03 0.43 -9.61
C ASN A 275 -12.49 0.90 -11.00
N PRO A 276 -11.98 2.06 -11.47
CA PRO A 276 -12.04 2.40 -12.88
C PRO A 276 -11.06 1.54 -13.69
N PHE A 277 -11.20 1.58 -15.02
CA PHE A 277 -10.18 1.03 -15.90
C PHE A 277 -8.85 1.72 -15.61
N THR A 278 -7.78 0.92 -15.47
CA THR A 278 -6.43 1.46 -15.28
C THR A 278 -5.48 0.85 -16.29
N LYS A 279 -4.63 1.70 -16.89
CA LYS A 279 -3.44 1.29 -17.63
C LYS A 279 -2.21 1.90 -16.97
N LYS A 280 -1.23 1.06 -16.64
CA LYS A 280 0.00 1.49 -15.97
C LYS A 280 1.22 0.95 -16.68
N GLU A 281 2.23 1.81 -16.89
CA GLU A 281 3.55 1.37 -17.33
C GLU A 281 4.18 0.47 -16.27
N ILE A 282 4.84 -0.60 -16.72
CA ILE A 282 5.56 -1.52 -15.86
C ILE A 282 7.04 -1.16 -15.93
N LEU A 283 7.62 -0.83 -14.79
CA LEU A 283 9.04 -0.48 -14.69
C LEU A 283 9.91 -1.73 -14.59
N SER A 284 11.07 -1.70 -15.27
CA SER A 284 12.15 -2.63 -14.96
C SER A 284 12.83 -2.17 -13.68
N ARG A 285 12.97 -3.09 -12.73
CA ARG A 285 13.66 -2.82 -11.46
C ARG A 285 15.19 -2.83 -11.63
N TRP A 286 15.66 -3.64 -12.58
CA TRP A 286 17.06 -3.94 -12.89
C TRP A 286 17.35 -3.70 -14.37
#